data_AF-A0A6A8AIV7-F1
#
_entry.id   AF-A0A6A8AIV7-F1
#
_cell.length_a   1.000
_cell.length_b   1.000
_cell.length_c   1.000
_cell.angle_alpha   90.00
_cell.angle_beta   90.00
_cell.angle_gamma   90.00
#
_symmetry.space_group_name_H-M   'P 1'
#
loop_
_entity.id
_entity.type
_entity.pdbx_description
1 polymer ?
#
loop_
_entity_poly.entity_id
_entity_poly.type
_entity_poly.pdbx_seq_one_letter_code
_entity_poly.pdbx_strand_id
1 'polypeptide(L)'
;GKRFGVDLDKAEKTQITRGKYIVTVDGKDYSCDVRELESVVREGCPYCDDFVSRLADISIGSVGSPDGYSTVIVRSKTGKKLLDVTEFIEAEVDKKEIVKLVKLKKRIADRNIAKILAGLET
;
A
#
# COMPACT_ATOMS: atom_id res chain seq x y z
N GLY A 1 -8.86 11.86 15.73
CA GLY A 1 -9.07 11.52 17.15
C GLY A 1 -10.30 10.67 17.45
N LYS A 2 -11.50 10.94 16.91
CA LYS A 2 -12.75 10.38 17.49
C LYS A 2 -13.00 8.86 17.34
N ARG A 3 -12.49 8.18 16.31
CA ARG A 3 -12.85 6.77 16.02
C ARG A 3 -12.38 5.77 17.08
N PHE A 4 -11.17 5.95 17.60
CA PHE A 4 -10.61 5.07 18.62
C PHE A 4 -10.59 5.68 20.02
N GLY A 5 -11.11 6.91 20.16
CA GLY A 5 -11.01 7.67 21.41
C GLY A 5 -9.57 7.98 21.80
N VAL A 6 -8.63 7.96 20.84
CA VAL A 6 -7.20 8.21 21.07
C VAL A 6 -6.80 9.57 20.51
N ASP A 7 -5.87 10.20 21.21
CA ASP A 7 -5.15 11.35 20.72
C ASP A 7 -4.14 10.89 19.66
N LEU A 8 -4.28 11.40 18.43
CA LEU A 8 -3.42 10.98 17.32
C LEU A 8 -2.02 11.58 17.42
N ASP A 9 -1.85 12.69 18.15
CA ASP A 9 -0.53 13.29 18.35
C ASP A 9 0.36 12.41 19.24
N LYS A 10 -0.23 11.44 19.95
CA LYS A 10 0.47 10.40 20.73
C LYS A 10 0.69 9.10 19.95
N ALA A 11 0.31 9.04 18.67
CA ALA A 11 0.50 7.83 17.88
C ALA A 11 1.99 7.56 17.63
N GLU A 12 2.47 6.42 18.12
CA GLU A 12 3.84 5.94 17.92
C GLU A 12 4.02 5.35 16.52
N LYS A 13 2.98 4.66 16.04
CA LYS A 13 2.98 3.98 14.75
C LYS A 13 1.58 3.94 14.18
N THR A 14 1.48 4.11 12.86
CA THR A 14 0.28 3.73 12.11
C THR A 14 0.67 2.79 10.99
N GLN A 15 -0.19 1.82 10.69
CA GLN A 15 0.05 0.84 9.63
C GLN A 15 -1.25 0.31 9.04
N ILE A 16 -1.20 -0.06 7.76
CA ILE A 16 -2.25 -0.83 7.11
C ILE A 16 -1.67 -2.19 6.75
N THR A 17 -2.21 -3.25 7.37
CA THR A 17 -1.77 -4.61 7.11
C THR A 17 -2.93 -5.58 7.28
N ARG A 18 -2.95 -6.65 6.49
CA ARG A 18 -3.97 -7.72 6.55
C ARG A 18 -5.42 -7.22 6.60
N GLY A 19 -5.71 -6.14 5.86
CA GLY A 19 -7.06 -5.56 5.78
C GLY A 19 -7.47 -4.68 6.96
N LYS A 20 -6.54 -4.37 7.88
CA LYS A 20 -6.80 -3.48 9.02
C LYS A 20 -5.95 -2.23 8.96
N TYR A 21 -6.54 -1.12 9.37
CA TYR A 21 -5.80 0.07 9.79
C TYR A 21 -5.54 -0.03 11.29
N ILE A 22 -4.29 0.17 11.70
CA ILE A 22 -3.82 0.01 13.08
C ILE A 22 -3.09 1.29 13.49
N VAL A 23 -3.38 1.75 14.71
CA VAL A 23 -2.70 2.85 15.38
C VAL A 23 -2.20 2.34 16.73
N THR A 24 -0.91 2.50 17.00
CA THR A 24 -0.29 2.14 18.28
C THR A 24 -0.10 3.41 19.11
N VAL A 25 -0.63 3.42 20.34
CA VAL A 25 -0.52 4.53 21.31
C VAL A 25 -0.22 3.94 22.68
N ASP A 26 0.83 4.43 23.34
CA ASP A 26 1.29 3.94 24.65
C ASP A 26 1.48 2.41 24.66
N GLY A 27 2.08 1.88 23.59
CA GLY A 27 2.28 0.44 23.39
C GLY A 27 1.00 -0.39 23.15
N LYS A 28 -0.17 0.24 22.99
CA LYS A 28 -1.45 -0.44 22.74
C LYS A 28 -1.96 -0.20 21.33
N ASP A 29 -2.37 -1.28 20.67
CA ASP A 29 -2.94 -1.24 19.32
C ASP A 29 -4.45 -1.00 19.33
N TYR A 30 -4.88 -0.06 18.50
CA TYR A 30 -6.27 0.22 18.15
C TYR A 30 -6.44 -0.02 16.65
N SER A 31 -7.52 -0.71 16.25
CA SER A 31 -7.69 -1.05 14.83
C SER A 31 -9.13 -1.02 14.35
N CYS A 32 -9.30 -0.84 13.04
CA CYS A 32 -10.55 -1.06 12.33
C CYS A 32 -10.30 -1.71 10.97
N ASP A 33 -11.35 -2.22 10.34
CA ASP A 33 -11.24 -2.73 8.98
C ASP A 33 -11.04 -1.56 8.00
N VAL A 34 -10.19 -1.75 6.99
CA VAL A 34 -9.92 -0.71 5.98
C VAL A 34 -11.17 -0.34 5.17
N ARG A 35 -12.15 -1.24 5.10
CA ARG A 35 -13.44 -0.99 4.41
C ARG A 35 -14.24 0.12 5.10
N GLU A 36 -14.06 0.28 6.40
CA GLU A 36 -14.76 1.30 7.17
C GLU A 36 -14.15 2.70 6.95
N LEU A 37 -13.04 2.80 6.23
CA LEU A 37 -12.37 4.06 5.88
C LEU A 37 -12.76 4.56 4.48
N GLU A 38 -13.67 3.89 3.77
CA GLU A 38 -14.04 4.23 2.40
C GLU A 38 -14.43 5.70 2.22
N SER A 39 -15.16 6.27 3.19
CA SER A 39 -15.60 7.67 3.16
C SER A 39 -14.48 8.72 3.27
N VAL A 40 -13.27 8.32 3.70
CA VAL A 40 -12.11 9.20 3.82
C VAL A 40 -11.03 8.92 2.77
N VAL A 41 -11.26 7.94 1.90
CA VAL A 41 -10.37 7.68 0.75
C VAL A 41 -10.55 8.81 -0.27
N ARG A 42 -9.44 9.37 -0.77
CA ARG A 42 -9.50 10.41 -1.81
C ARG A 42 -10.19 9.87 -3.07
N GLU A 43 -11.05 10.69 -3.67
CA GLU A 43 -11.89 10.33 -4.82
C GLU A 43 -11.12 9.77 -6.03
N GLY A 44 -9.87 10.20 -6.24
CA GLY A 44 -9.04 9.68 -7.34
C GLY A 44 -8.45 8.28 -7.08
N CYS A 45 -8.30 7.85 -5.83
CA CYS A 45 -7.62 6.59 -5.50
C CYS A 45 -8.32 5.34 -6.07
N PRO A 46 -9.67 5.23 -6.10
CA PRO A 46 -10.38 4.12 -6.72
C PRO A 46 -10.14 3.94 -8.22
N TYR A 47 -9.57 4.92 -8.92
CA TYR A 47 -9.27 4.89 -10.36
C TYR A 47 -7.79 4.63 -10.67
N CYS A 48 -6.91 4.68 -9.67
CA CYS A 48 -5.50 4.39 -9.84
C CYS A 48 -5.27 2.87 -9.95
N ASP A 49 -4.62 2.44 -11.03
CA ASP A 49 -4.31 1.03 -11.30
C ASP A 49 -2.87 0.61 -10.89
N ASP A 50 -2.08 1.55 -10.36
CA ASP A 50 -0.71 1.30 -9.93
C ASP A 50 -0.64 1.05 -8.42
N PHE A 51 -0.15 -0.13 -8.04
CA PHE A 51 0.05 -0.54 -6.65
C PHE A 51 1.51 -0.50 -6.21
N VAL A 52 2.45 -0.67 -7.16
CA VAL A 52 3.87 -0.91 -6.87
C VAL A 52 4.77 0.16 -7.48
N SER A 53 4.21 1.35 -7.78
CA SER A 53 4.95 2.48 -8.38
C SER A 53 5.75 2.04 -9.61
N ARG A 54 5.06 1.45 -10.60
CA ARG A 54 5.69 0.68 -11.70
C ARG A 54 6.66 1.49 -12.57
N LEU A 55 6.62 2.81 -12.49
CA LEU A 55 7.46 3.74 -13.24
C LEU A 55 8.70 4.22 -12.47
N ALA A 56 8.84 3.85 -11.20
CA ALA A 56 10.01 4.22 -10.40
C ALA A 56 11.24 3.37 -10.76
N ASP A 57 12.42 3.96 -10.60
CA ASP A 57 13.70 3.24 -10.72
C ASP A 57 13.82 2.12 -9.66
N ILE A 58 13.37 2.42 -8.44
CA ILE A 58 13.26 1.52 -7.30
C ILE A 58 11.89 1.77 -6.64
N SER A 59 11.16 0.71 -6.36
CA SER A 59 9.91 0.74 -5.59
C SER A 59 10.11 -0.02 -4.28
N ILE A 60 9.69 0.55 -3.15
CA ILE A 60 9.86 -0.05 -1.81
C ILE A 60 8.52 -0.10 -1.09
N GLY A 61 8.19 -1.21 -0.43
CA GLY A 61 6.96 -1.36 0.36
C GLY A 61 6.98 -2.58 1.27
N SER A 62 5.99 -2.72 2.15
CA SER A 62 5.96 -3.78 3.17
C SER A 62 5.43 -5.14 2.68
N VAL A 63 4.51 -5.15 1.72
CA VAL A 63 3.80 -6.37 1.28
C VAL A 63 4.76 -7.39 0.68
N GLY A 64 4.58 -8.66 1.06
CA GLY A 64 5.41 -9.78 0.62
C GLY A 64 6.72 -9.90 1.38
N SER A 65 7.01 -9.03 2.36
CA SER A 65 8.19 -9.13 3.22
C SER A 65 7.81 -9.49 4.66
N PRO A 66 8.73 -10.12 5.42
CA PRO A 66 8.53 -10.34 6.85
C PRO A 66 8.58 -9.01 7.65
N ASP A 67 8.11 -9.05 8.89
CA ASP A 67 8.16 -7.90 9.79
C ASP A 67 9.60 -7.40 9.97
N GLY A 68 9.78 -6.08 9.88
CA GLY A 68 11.09 -5.43 9.94
C GLY A 68 11.83 -5.36 8.60
N TYR A 69 11.30 -5.98 7.54
CA TYR A 69 11.86 -5.93 6.19
C TYR A 69 10.98 -5.11 5.24
N SER A 70 11.51 -4.83 4.06
CA SER A 70 10.78 -4.21 2.96
C SER A 70 11.05 -4.95 1.66
N THR A 71 10.01 -5.07 0.84
CA THR A 71 10.11 -5.55 -0.52
C THR A 71 10.70 -4.44 -1.38
N VAL A 72 11.81 -4.73 -2.06
CA VAL A 72 12.49 -3.80 -2.96
C VAL A 72 12.39 -4.32 -4.39
N ILE A 73 11.79 -3.53 -5.29
CA ILE A 73 11.69 -3.85 -6.72
C ILE A 73 12.56 -2.87 -7.50
N VAL A 74 13.64 -3.36 -8.09
CA VAL A 74 14.55 -2.56 -8.94
C VAL A 74 14.19 -2.73 -10.41
N ARG A 75 14.06 -1.63 -11.15
CA ARG A 75 13.63 -1.64 -12.56
C ARG A 75 14.66 -1.07 -13.52
N SER A 76 15.30 0.04 -13.15
CA SER A 76 16.20 0.75 -14.05
C SER A 76 17.67 0.49 -13.75
N LYS A 77 18.53 0.83 -14.72
CA LYS A 77 19.99 0.81 -14.55
C LYS A 77 20.44 1.74 -13.43
N THR A 78 19.79 2.90 -13.28
CA THR A 78 20.09 3.86 -12.21
C THR A 78 19.73 3.27 -10.86
N GLY A 79 18.54 2.66 -10.74
CA GLY A 79 18.12 1.99 -9.51
C GLY A 79 19.04 0.83 -9.12
N LYS A 80 19.49 0.05 -10.11
CA LYS A 80 20.43 -1.05 -9.87
C LYS A 80 21.77 -0.56 -9.33
N LYS A 81 22.34 0.50 -9.92
CA LYS A 81 23.58 1.13 -9.42
C LYS A 81 23.45 1.62 -7.98
N LEU A 82 22.31 2.20 -7.61
CA LEU A 82 22.06 2.66 -6.24
C LEU A 82 21.97 1.49 -5.25
N LEU A 83 21.31 0.39 -5.65
CA LEU A 83 21.24 -0.79 -4.80
C LEU A 83 22.63 -1.42 -4.63
N ASP A 84 23.42 -1.51 -5.70
CA ASP A 84 24.73 -2.19 -5.69
C ASP A 84 25.78 -1.49 -4.78
N VAL A 85 25.60 -0.21 -4.46
CA VAL A 85 26.48 0.53 -3.54
C VAL A 85 25.95 0.58 -2.09
N THR A 86 24.83 -0.09 -1.82
CA THR A 86 24.18 -0.10 -0.50
C THR A 86 24.28 -1.49 0.11
N GLU A 87 24.61 -1.58 1.40
CA GLU A 87 24.58 -2.85 2.13
C GLU A 87 23.18 -3.11 2.70
N PHE A 88 22.69 -4.33 2.57
CA PHE A 88 21.40 -4.75 3.11
C PHE A 88 21.42 -6.24 3.47
N ILE A 89 20.54 -6.62 4.38
CA ILE A 89 20.27 -8.00 4.72
C ILE A 89 19.10 -8.47 3.85
N GLU A 90 19.27 -9.61 3.21
CA GLU A 90 18.23 -10.20 2.37
C GLU A 90 17.29 -11.10 3.17
N ALA A 91 16.02 -11.06 2.79
CA ALA A 91 14.99 -11.98 3.26
C ALA A 91 14.17 -12.47 2.07
N GLU A 92 13.51 -13.61 2.23
CA GLU A 92 12.63 -14.15 1.20
C GLU A 92 11.40 -13.24 1.00
N VAL A 93 11.02 -13.03 -0.26
CA VAL A 93 9.88 -12.21 -0.65
C VAL A 93 8.75 -13.09 -1.20
N ASP A 94 7.55 -13.01 -0.61
CA ASP A 94 6.34 -13.61 -1.16
C ASP A 94 5.80 -12.78 -2.34
N LYS A 95 6.27 -13.14 -3.53
CA LYS A 95 5.82 -12.55 -4.80
C LYS A 95 4.33 -12.77 -5.07
N LYS A 96 3.72 -13.84 -4.56
CA LYS A 96 2.30 -14.16 -4.82
C LYS A 96 1.40 -13.15 -4.14
N GLU A 97 1.74 -12.74 -2.91
CA GLU A 97 0.98 -11.71 -2.18
C GLU A 97 1.00 -10.36 -2.92
N ILE A 98 2.17 -9.95 -3.39
CA ILE A 98 2.33 -8.71 -4.18
C ILE A 98 1.48 -8.76 -5.45
N VAL A 99 1.60 -9.83 -6.23
CA VAL A 99 0.85 -10.01 -7.49
C VAL A 99 -0.67 -10.02 -7.23
N LYS A 100 -1.12 -10.63 -6.13
CA LYS A 100 -2.53 -10.63 -5.74
C LYS A 100 -3.06 -9.22 -5.54
N LEU A 101 -2.34 -8.37 -4.82
CA LEU A 101 -2.77 -6.99 -4.56
C LEU A 101 -2.67 -6.09 -5.80
N VAL A 102 -1.64 -6.27 -6.64
CA VAL A 102 -1.55 -5.58 -7.95
C VAL A 102 -2.79 -5.89 -8.80
N LYS A 103 -3.16 -7.17 -8.93
CA LYS A 103 -4.35 -7.60 -9.67
C LYS A 103 -5.64 -7.04 -9.07
N LEU A 104 -5.74 -6.98 -7.75
CA LEU A 104 -6.90 -6.40 -7.06
C LEU A 104 -7.04 -4.91 -7.36
N LYS A 105 -5.97 -4.14 -7.20
CA LYS A 105 -5.93 -2.69 -7.45
C LYS A 105 -6.32 -2.37 -8.89
N LYS A 106 -5.70 -3.07 -9.85
CA LYS A 106 -6.01 -2.94 -11.28
C LYS A 106 -7.47 -3.24 -11.59
N ARG A 107 -8.00 -4.36 -11.09
CA ARG A 107 -9.40 -4.75 -11.31
C ARG A 107 -10.40 -3.72 -10.78
N ILE A 108 -10.12 -3.12 -9.62
CA ILE A 108 -10.97 -2.08 -9.04
C ILE A 108 -10.94 -0.81 -9.92
N ALA A 109 -9.76 -0.39 -10.33
CA ALA A 109 -9.58 0.76 -11.23
C ALA A 109 -10.30 0.56 -12.56
N ASP A 110 -10.07 -0.57 -13.24
CA ASP A 110 -10.68 -0.90 -14.53
C ASP A 110 -12.22 -0.88 -14.42
N ARG A 111 -12.78 -1.45 -13.35
CA ARG A 111 -14.24 -1.43 -13.10
C ARG A 111 -14.79 -0.02 -12.94
N ASN A 112 -14.10 0.84 -12.19
CA ASN A 112 -14.59 2.20 -11.93
C ASN A 112 -14.46 3.08 -13.18
N ILE A 113 -13.40 2.92 -13.96
CA ILE A 113 -13.24 3.60 -15.26
C ILE A 113 -14.33 3.16 -16.24
N ALA A 114 -14.62 1.85 -16.33
CA ALA A 114 -15.67 1.34 -17.22
C ALA A 114 -17.05 1.94 -16.94
N LYS A 115 -17.39 2.19 -15.67
CA LYS A 115 -18.65 2.87 -15.31
C LYS A 115 -18.72 4.30 -15.82
N ILE A 116 -17.60 5.04 -15.81
CA ILE A 116 -17.54 6.39 -16.36
C ILE A 116 -17.75 6.34 -17.86
N LEU A 117 -17.02 5.46 -18.57
CA LEU A 117 -17.14 5.31 -20.01
C LEU A 117 -18.56 4.98 -20.44
N ALA A 118 -19.22 4.03 -19.76
CA ALA A 118 -20.61 3.69 -20.04
C ALA A 118 -21.59 4.87 -19.83
N GLY A 119 -21.31 5.76 -18.88
CA GLY A 119 -22.12 6.97 -18.65
C GLY A 119 -21.82 8.13 -19.61
N LEU A 120 -20.74 8.07 -20.38
CA LEU A 120 -20.44 9.05 -21.45
C LEU A 120 -21.11 8.68 -22.78
N GLU A 121 -21.54 7.43 -22.93
CA GLU A 121 -22.23 6.91 -24.13
C GLU A 121 -23.76 7.11 -24.09
N THR A 122 -24.29 7.75 -23.04
CA THR A 122 -25.71 8.06 -22.82
C THR A 122 -25.96 9.55 -22.81
#